data_AF-A0A7V7ATK4-F1
#
_entry.id   AF-A0A7V7ATK4-F1
#
_cell.length_a   1.000
_cell.length_b   1.000
_cell.length_c   1.000
_cell.angle_alpha   90.00
_cell.angle_beta   90.00
_cell.angle_gamma   90.00
#
_symmetry.space_group_name_H-M   'P 1'
#
loop_
_entity.id
_entity.type
_entity.pdbx_description
1 polymer ?
#
loop_
_entity_poly.entity_id
_entity_poly.type
_entity_poly.pdbx_seq_one_letter_code
_entity_poly.pdbx_strand_id
1 'polypeptide(L)'
;MKAKLLNLVFKRMAKGYQEQKVYYQKMLEVAREQEVVLNEEEVNMEKLFNLIEQRQELMVTLDKMNVGLVDLKKEIRDALGIEEFKISSIQEKITGPGVKALADVLGELKILVEKLKKVDQKNEITLRKVMQKTQEQLRILQKNKKADEAYQASPLNEEGVFIDYTE
;
A
#
# COMPACT_ATOMS: atom_id res chain seq x y z
N MET A 1 40.70 -16.27 7.62
CA MET A 1 39.89 -16.93 6.56
C MET A 1 38.38 -16.62 6.71
N LYS A 2 37.77 -16.85 7.88
CA LYS A 2 36.34 -16.58 8.18
C LYS A 2 35.87 -15.16 7.85
N ALA A 3 36.62 -14.12 8.22
CA ALA A 3 36.25 -12.72 7.96
C ALA A 3 36.22 -12.34 6.46
N LYS A 4 37.10 -12.94 5.64
CA LYS A 4 37.11 -12.71 4.19
C LYS A 4 35.88 -13.35 3.53
N LEU A 5 35.50 -14.55 3.97
CA LEU A 5 34.29 -15.24 3.51
C LEU A 5 33.03 -14.47 3.90
N LEU A 6 32.90 -14.03 5.16
CA LEU A 6 31.77 -13.22 5.61
C LEU A 6 31.65 -11.90 4.83
N ASN A 7 32.77 -11.23 4.54
CA ASN A 7 32.75 -10.05 3.69
C ASN A 7 32.21 -10.34 2.27
N LEU A 8 32.55 -11.51 1.70
CA LEU A 8 32.00 -11.93 0.41
C LEU A 8 30.48 -12.18 0.49
N VAL A 9 30.03 -12.83 1.57
CA VAL A 9 28.60 -13.05 1.84
C VAL A 9 27.86 -11.71 1.97
N PHE A 10 28.37 -10.77 2.76
CA PHE A 10 27.76 -9.44 2.89
C PHE A 10 27.70 -8.69 1.57
N LYS A 11 28.74 -8.79 0.74
CA LYS A 11 28.74 -8.19 -0.60
C LYS A 11 27.66 -8.81 -1.50
N ARG A 12 27.45 -10.13 -1.42
CA ARG A 12 26.39 -10.83 -2.17
C ARG A 12 25.00 -10.43 -1.65
N MET A 13 24.81 -10.33 -0.34
CA MET A 13 23.57 -9.83 0.24
C MET A 13 23.28 -8.39 -0.20
N ALA A 14 24.31 -7.52 -0.19
CA ALA A 14 24.17 -6.15 -0.63
C ALA A 14 23.68 -6.08 -2.09
N LYS A 15 24.21 -6.94 -2.97
CA LYS A 15 23.72 -7.07 -4.35
C LYS A 15 22.25 -7.50 -4.40
N GLY A 16 21.84 -8.49 -3.61
CA GLY A 16 20.44 -8.91 -3.54
C GLY A 16 19.50 -7.78 -3.10
N TYR A 17 19.91 -6.98 -2.10
CA TYR A 17 19.16 -5.79 -1.70
C TYR A 17 19.15 -4.69 -2.77
N GLN A 18 20.24 -4.56 -3.54
CA GLN A 18 20.29 -3.62 -4.66
C GLN A 18 19.29 -4.02 -5.75
N GLU A 19 19.13 -5.31 -6.01
CA GLU A 19 18.11 -5.84 -6.93
C GLU A 19 16.69 -5.58 -6.37
N GLN A 20 16.47 -5.76 -5.07
CA GLN A 20 15.18 -5.44 -4.43
C GLN A 20 14.84 -3.94 -4.51
N LYS A 21 15.84 -3.05 -4.46
CA LYS A 21 15.65 -1.60 -4.53
C LYS A 21 14.85 -1.18 -5.77
N VAL A 22 15.08 -1.82 -6.91
CA VAL A 22 14.36 -1.54 -8.17
C VAL A 22 12.85 -1.76 -8.00
N TYR A 23 12.46 -2.83 -7.31
CA TYR A 23 11.04 -3.12 -7.05
C TYR A 23 10.42 -2.15 -6.05
N TYR A 24 11.15 -1.74 -5.02
CA TYR A 24 10.68 -0.70 -4.12
C TYR A 24 10.54 0.67 -4.82
N GLN A 25 11.42 0.99 -5.77
CA GLN A 25 11.30 2.21 -6.58
C GLN A 25 10.05 2.17 -7.44
N LYS A 26 9.81 1.03 -8.12
CA LYS A 26 8.60 0.82 -8.90
C LYS A 26 7.34 0.86 -8.02
N MET A 27 7.38 0.28 -6.82
CA MET A 27 6.29 0.37 -5.85
C MET A 27 5.96 1.84 -5.48
N LEU A 28 6.99 2.67 -5.31
CA LEU A 28 6.82 4.10 -5.01
C LEU A 28 6.24 4.86 -6.21
N GLU A 29 6.64 4.52 -7.43
CA GLU A 29 6.06 5.09 -8.66
C GLU A 29 4.57 4.76 -8.75
N VAL A 30 4.20 3.49 -8.60
CA VAL A 30 2.80 3.06 -8.61
C VAL A 30 2.00 3.72 -7.48
N ALA A 31 2.58 3.87 -6.28
CA ALA A 31 1.92 4.58 -5.18
C ALA A 31 1.68 6.07 -5.50
N ARG A 32 2.57 6.73 -6.23
CA ARG A 32 2.36 8.12 -6.69
C ARG A 32 1.32 8.20 -7.80
N GLU A 33 1.28 7.23 -8.70
CA GLU A 33 0.22 7.15 -9.71
C GLU A 33 -1.15 6.95 -9.06
N GLN A 34 -1.24 6.13 -8.01
CA GLN A 34 -2.46 6.00 -7.20
C GLN A 34 -2.85 7.33 -6.56
N GLU A 35 -1.89 8.09 -6.06
CA GLU A 35 -2.14 9.42 -5.51
C GLU A 35 -2.76 10.35 -6.55
N VAL A 36 -2.26 10.33 -7.78
CA VAL A 36 -2.82 11.14 -8.89
C VAL A 36 -4.27 10.75 -9.16
N VAL A 37 -4.55 9.45 -9.33
CA VAL A 37 -5.91 8.94 -9.62
C VAL A 37 -6.89 9.28 -8.50
N LEU A 38 -6.45 9.18 -7.24
CA LEU A 38 -7.30 9.50 -6.08
C LEU A 38 -7.62 11.00 -5.94
N ASN A 39 -6.87 11.87 -6.60
CA ASN A 39 -7.11 13.32 -6.60
C ASN A 39 -7.86 13.81 -7.85
N GLU A 40 -8.22 12.92 -8.78
CA GLU A 40 -9.11 13.26 -9.90
C GLU A 40 -10.52 13.62 -9.37
N GLU A 41 -11.24 14.52 -10.07
CA GLU A 41 -12.60 14.94 -9.65
C GLU A 41 -13.58 13.76 -9.60
N GLU A 42 -13.49 12.91 -10.62
CA GLU A 42 -14.12 11.59 -10.69
C GLU A 42 -13.03 10.53 -10.66
N VAL A 43 -12.99 9.75 -9.58
CA VAL A 43 -11.96 8.73 -9.40
C VAL A 43 -12.20 7.57 -10.37
N ASN A 44 -11.24 7.33 -11.26
CA ASN A 44 -11.27 6.16 -12.13
C ASN A 44 -10.98 4.88 -11.32
N MET A 45 -12.05 4.20 -10.90
CA MET A 45 -11.97 3.00 -10.08
C MET A 45 -11.25 1.83 -10.78
N GLU A 46 -11.45 1.64 -12.08
CA GLU A 46 -10.78 0.57 -12.85
C GLU A 46 -9.26 0.77 -12.83
N LYS A 47 -8.80 1.99 -13.12
CA LYS A 47 -7.38 2.35 -13.06
C LYS A 47 -6.83 2.17 -11.64
N LEU A 48 -7.59 2.56 -10.61
CA LEU A 48 -7.18 2.38 -9.22
C LEU A 48 -7.00 0.89 -8.87
N PHE A 49 -7.93 0.01 -9.29
CA PHE A 49 -7.81 -1.44 -9.08
C PHE A 49 -6.58 -2.02 -9.78
N ASN A 50 -6.34 -1.66 -11.04
CA ASN A 50 -5.16 -2.10 -11.78
C ASN A 50 -3.85 -1.70 -11.07
N LEU A 51 -3.79 -0.49 -10.51
CA LEU A 51 -2.62 -0.04 -9.74
C LEU A 51 -2.46 -0.84 -8.43
N ILE A 52 -3.56 -1.21 -7.77
CA ILE A 52 -3.51 -2.07 -6.56
C ILE A 52 -2.96 -3.45 -6.93
N GLU A 53 -3.42 -4.06 -8.02
CA GLU A 53 -2.94 -5.37 -8.48
C GLU A 53 -1.44 -5.33 -8.81
N GLN A 54 -0.98 -4.31 -9.55
CA GLN A 54 0.45 -4.13 -9.82
C GLN A 54 1.30 -4.07 -8.54
N ARG A 55 0.79 -3.42 -7.48
CA ARG A 55 1.49 -3.39 -6.19
C ARG A 55 1.52 -4.75 -5.50
N GLN A 56 0.43 -5.52 -5.57
CA GLN A 56 0.41 -6.88 -5.02
C GLN A 56 1.43 -7.78 -5.72
N GLU A 57 1.54 -7.71 -7.05
CA GLU A 57 2.55 -8.46 -7.82
C GLU A 57 3.98 -8.11 -7.41
N LEU A 58 4.25 -6.81 -7.21
CA LEU A 58 5.55 -6.34 -6.71
C LEU A 58 5.83 -6.84 -5.29
N MET A 59 4.84 -6.86 -4.40
CA MET A 59 4.97 -7.41 -3.04
C MET A 59 5.31 -8.90 -3.08
N VAL A 60 4.58 -9.69 -3.87
CA VAL A 60 4.85 -11.13 -4.05
C VAL A 60 6.26 -11.37 -4.56
N THR A 61 6.74 -10.52 -5.48
CA THR A 61 8.10 -10.61 -6.00
C THR A 61 9.14 -10.32 -4.91
N LEU A 62 8.95 -9.24 -4.13
CA LEU A 62 9.82 -8.90 -3.00
C LEU A 62 9.84 -9.99 -1.93
N ASP A 63 8.70 -10.60 -1.61
CA ASP A 63 8.61 -11.69 -0.64
C ASP A 63 9.42 -12.90 -1.10
N LYS A 64 9.29 -13.31 -2.36
CA LYS A 64 10.10 -14.38 -2.96
C LYS A 64 11.60 -14.10 -2.86
N MET A 65 12.02 -12.85 -3.10
CA MET A 65 13.42 -12.44 -2.96
C MET A 65 13.90 -12.48 -1.50
N ASN A 66 13.00 -12.34 -0.53
CA ASN A 66 13.33 -12.33 0.88
C ASN A 66 13.40 -13.72 1.53
N VAL A 67 12.70 -14.72 0.99
CA VAL A 67 12.71 -16.09 1.54
C VAL A 67 14.15 -16.60 1.72
N GLY A 68 14.99 -16.49 0.69
CA GLY A 68 16.39 -16.95 0.75
C GLY A 68 17.30 -16.12 1.68
N LEU A 69 16.87 -14.92 2.10
CA LEU A 69 17.64 -14.08 3.01
C LEU A 69 17.36 -14.40 4.48
N VAL A 70 16.24 -15.04 4.82
CA VAL A 70 15.87 -15.35 6.21
C VAL A 70 16.88 -16.33 6.82
N ASP A 71 17.11 -17.45 6.15
CA ASP A 71 18.05 -18.47 6.62
C ASP A 71 19.49 -17.93 6.65
N LEU A 72 19.88 -17.18 5.63
CA LEU A 72 21.20 -16.56 5.57
C LEU A 72 21.43 -15.56 6.71
N LYS A 73 20.42 -14.76 7.08
CA LYS A 73 20.50 -13.84 8.23
C LYS A 73 20.68 -14.62 9.53
N LYS A 74 20.01 -15.75 9.69
CA LYS A 74 20.14 -16.63 10.86
C LYS A 74 21.54 -17.20 10.95
N GLU A 75 22.05 -17.79 9.87
CA GLU A 75 23.42 -18.32 9.83
C GLU A 75 24.48 -17.25 10.15
N ILE A 76 24.31 -16.03 9.65
CA ILE A 76 25.21 -14.92 9.94
C ILE A 76 25.14 -14.53 11.43
N ARG A 77 23.94 -14.48 12.02
CA ARG A 77 23.76 -14.19 13.44
C ARG A 77 24.49 -15.22 14.31
N ASP A 78 24.29 -16.49 14.01
CA ASP A 78 24.91 -17.60 14.74
C ASP A 78 26.44 -17.58 14.56
N ALA A 79 26.92 -17.30 13.34
CA ALA A 79 28.35 -17.23 13.04
C ALA A 79 29.08 -16.06 13.72
N LEU A 80 28.36 -14.95 13.98
CA LEU A 80 28.87 -13.75 14.64
C LEU A 80 28.55 -13.69 16.14
N GLY A 81 27.69 -14.57 16.65
CA GLY A 81 27.21 -14.57 18.03
C GLY A 81 26.44 -13.29 18.37
N ILE A 82 25.55 -12.84 17.48
CA ILE A 82 24.71 -11.65 17.69
C ILE A 82 23.23 -12.03 17.81
N GLU A 83 22.52 -11.36 18.73
CA GLU A 83 21.11 -11.63 19.00
C GLU A 83 20.19 -11.20 17.86
N GLU A 84 20.53 -10.15 17.13
CA GLU A 84 19.72 -9.64 16.03
C GLU A 84 20.58 -9.27 14.83
N PHE A 85 20.00 -9.43 13.63
CA PHE A 85 20.65 -9.00 12.40
C PHE A 85 20.50 -7.48 12.26
N LYS A 86 21.39 -6.74 12.92
CA LYS A 86 21.50 -5.27 12.87
C LYS A 86 22.85 -4.85 12.32
N ILE A 87 22.87 -3.83 11.46
CA ILE A 87 24.12 -3.39 10.82
C ILE A 87 25.15 -2.91 11.85
N SER A 88 24.70 -2.25 12.92
CA SER A 88 25.56 -1.82 14.03
C SER A 88 26.21 -3.02 14.72
N SER A 89 25.44 -4.05 15.07
CA SER A 89 25.95 -5.28 15.70
C SER A 89 26.91 -6.05 14.80
N ILE A 90 26.69 -6.02 13.47
CA ILE A 90 27.62 -6.60 12.50
C ILE A 90 28.94 -5.80 12.49
N GLN A 91 28.87 -4.47 12.44
CA GLN A 91 30.04 -3.59 12.40
C GLN A 91 30.93 -3.69 13.64
N GLU A 92 30.34 -3.99 14.81
CA GLU A 92 31.09 -4.27 16.06
C GLU A 92 31.92 -5.56 15.99
N LYS A 93 31.47 -6.55 15.21
CA LYS A 93 32.14 -7.86 15.10
C LYS A 93 33.08 -7.95 13.91
N ILE A 94 32.74 -7.28 12.81
CA ILE A 94 33.47 -7.37 11.56
C ILE A 94 33.36 -6.07 10.75
N THR A 95 34.48 -5.63 10.22
CA THR A 95 34.56 -4.52 9.29
C THR A 95 35.01 -5.00 7.91
N GLY A 96 34.80 -4.18 6.90
CA GLY A 96 35.27 -4.44 5.55
C GLY A 96 34.32 -3.97 4.45
N PRO A 97 34.74 -4.14 3.19
CA PRO A 97 34.01 -3.61 2.04
C PRO A 97 32.62 -4.24 1.86
N GLY A 98 32.44 -5.51 2.26
CA GLY A 98 31.12 -6.16 2.18
C GLY A 98 30.15 -5.60 3.21
N VAL A 99 30.62 -5.37 4.44
CA VAL A 99 29.82 -4.76 5.51
C VAL A 99 29.42 -3.33 5.12
N LYS A 100 30.34 -2.55 4.56
CA LYS A 100 30.04 -1.20 4.06
C LYS A 100 28.99 -1.22 2.95
N ALA A 101 29.16 -2.06 1.93
CA ALA A 101 28.19 -2.18 0.84
C ALA A 101 26.80 -2.58 1.35
N LEU A 102 26.73 -3.48 2.34
CA LEU A 102 25.48 -3.86 2.96
C LEU A 102 24.84 -2.71 3.76
N ALA A 103 25.65 -1.95 4.51
CA ALA A 103 25.18 -0.79 5.26
C ALA A 103 24.59 0.28 4.34
N ASP A 104 25.29 0.59 3.26
CA ASP A 104 24.89 1.60 2.28
C ASP A 104 23.53 1.26 1.66
N VAL A 105 23.37 0.03 1.13
CA VAL A 105 22.12 -0.38 0.48
C VAL A 105 20.94 -0.49 1.45
N LEU A 106 21.17 -0.96 2.69
CA LEU A 106 20.12 -1.00 3.71
C LEU A 106 19.68 0.41 4.12
N GLY A 107 20.62 1.36 4.17
CA GLY A 107 20.32 2.78 4.40
C GLY A 107 19.45 3.37 3.30
N GLU A 108 19.79 3.10 2.03
CA GLU A 108 18.99 3.53 0.88
C GLU A 108 17.58 2.91 0.88
N LEU A 109 17.48 1.61 1.15
CA LEU A 109 16.20 0.91 1.26
C LEU A 109 15.34 1.48 2.39
N LYS A 110 15.94 1.80 3.55
CA LYS A 110 15.21 2.43 4.66
C LYS A 110 14.57 3.75 4.23
N ILE A 111 15.34 4.63 3.59
CA ILE A 111 14.83 5.92 3.08
C ILE A 111 13.69 5.69 2.08
N LEU A 112 13.82 4.70 1.20
CA LEU A 112 12.83 4.41 0.18
C LEU A 112 11.52 3.88 0.79
N VAL A 113 11.60 2.96 1.75
CA VAL A 113 10.45 2.42 2.48
C VAL A 113 9.76 3.51 3.31
N GLU A 114 10.52 4.41 3.94
CA GLU A 114 9.94 5.56 4.65
C GLU A 114 9.19 6.51 3.72
N LYS A 115 9.71 6.76 2.50
CA LYS A 115 9.00 7.54 1.48
C LYS A 115 7.71 6.85 1.04
N LEU A 116 7.78 5.55 0.76
CA LEU A 116 6.62 4.75 0.38
C LEU A 116 5.54 4.80 1.46
N LYS A 117 5.90 4.58 2.73
CA LYS A 117 4.98 4.66 3.86
C LYS A 117 4.24 5.99 3.95
N LYS A 118 4.93 7.12 3.69
CA LYS A 118 4.31 8.45 3.72
C LYS A 118 3.28 8.63 2.60
N VAL A 119 3.59 8.18 1.39
CA VAL A 119 2.66 8.23 0.25
C VAL A 119 1.47 7.31 0.51
N ASP A 120 1.70 6.11 1.03
CA ASP A 120 0.64 5.15 1.35
C ASP A 120 -0.33 5.67 2.40
N GLN A 121 0.17 6.30 3.47
CA GLN A 121 -0.67 6.93 4.47
C GLN A 121 -1.55 8.03 3.86
N LYS A 122 -0.99 8.84 2.96
CA LYS A 122 -1.75 9.88 2.26
C LYS A 122 -2.83 9.27 1.36
N ASN A 123 -2.47 8.25 0.57
CA ASN A 123 -3.41 7.56 -0.31
C ASN A 123 -4.55 6.90 0.47
N GLU A 124 -4.24 6.26 1.59
CA GLU A 124 -5.24 5.65 2.47
C GLU A 124 -6.23 6.71 2.99
N ILE A 125 -5.74 7.85 3.46
CA ILE A 125 -6.58 8.96 3.92
C ILE A 125 -7.49 9.46 2.78
N THR A 126 -6.94 9.68 1.59
CA THR A 126 -7.71 10.17 0.43
C THR A 126 -8.76 9.15 -0.01
N LEU A 127 -8.40 7.87 -0.11
CA LEU A 127 -9.32 6.79 -0.45
C LEU A 127 -10.49 6.71 0.55
N ARG A 128 -10.22 6.82 1.85
CA ARG A 128 -11.28 6.84 2.88
C ARG A 128 -12.24 8.01 2.68
N LYS A 129 -11.75 9.19 2.31
CA LYS A 129 -12.59 10.36 2.00
C LYS A 129 -13.45 10.14 0.75
N VAL A 130 -12.87 9.56 -0.31
CA VAL A 130 -13.60 9.19 -1.53
C VAL A 130 -14.75 8.24 -1.19
N MET A 131 -14.47 7.18 -0.42
CA MET A 131 -15.49 6.23 0.03
C MET A 131 -16.62 6.89 0.80
N GLN A 132 -16.30 7.81 1.73
CA GLN A 132 -17.30 8.55 2.50
C GLN A 132 -18.19 9.42 1.61
N LYS A 133 -17.60 10.12 0.63
CA LYS A 133 -18.35 10.94 -0.34
C LYS A 133 -19.30 10.09 -1.17
N THR A 134 -18.83 8.95 -1.68
CA THR A 134 -19.66 8.01 -2.46
C THR A 134 -20.80 7.43 -1.62
N GLN A 135 -20.56 7.09 -0.36
CA GLN A 135 -21.60 6.60 0.55
C GLN A 135 -22.70 7.64 0.80
N GLU A 136 -22.33 8.91 1.01
CA GLU A 136 -23.32 9.98 1.19
C GLU A 136 -24.11 10.25 -0.09
N GLN A 137 -23.45 10.25 -1.26
CA GLN A 137 -24.13 10.37 -2.55
C GLN A 137 -25.16 9.25 -2.77
N LEU A 138 -24.81 8.01 -2.45
CA LEU A 138 -25.74 6.88 -2.51
C LEU A 138 -26.92 7.06 -1.55
N ARG A 139 -26.68 7.56 -0.33
CA ARG A 139 -27.73 7.82 0.65
C ARG A 139 -28.70 8.90 0.15
N ILE A 140 -28.19 9.95 -0.47
CA ILE A 140 -29.00 11.03 -1.06
C ILE A 140 -29.84 10.47 -2.22
N LEU A 141 -29.24 9.69 -3.13
CA LEU A 141 -29.98 9.07 -4.24
C LEU A 141 -31.11 8.15 -3.74
N GLN A 142 -30.86 7.36 -2.70
CA GLN A 142 -31.88 6.49 -2.10
C GLN A 142 -33.01 7.31 -1.44
N LYS A 143 -32.70 8.44 -0.78
CA LYS A 143 -33.72 9.33 -0.22
C LYS A 143 -34.57 9.98 -1.31
N ASN A 144 -33.94 10.46 -2.38
CA ASN A 144 -34.64 11.08 -3.50
C ASN A 144 -35.56 10.06 -4.18
N LYS A 145 -35.09 8.82 -4.42
CA LYS A 145 -35.92 7.75 -4.95
C LYS A 145 -37.15 7.47 -4.07
N LYS A 146 -36.99 7.40 -2.75
CA LYS A 146 -38.12 7.23 -1.82
C LYS A 146 -39.09 8.42 -1.83
N ALA A 147 -38.56 9.65 -1.99
CA ALA A 147 -39.40 10.83 -2.11
C ALA A 147 -40.19 10.79 -3.42
N ASP A 148 -39.55 10.49 -4.55
CA ASP A 148 -40.19 10.35 -5.86
C ASP A 148 -41.27 9.24 -5.83
N GLU A 149 -40.99 8.10 -5.20
CA GLU A 149 -41.98 7.02 -4.99
C GLU A 149 -43.17 7.49 -4.14
N ALA A 150 -42.95 8.31 -3.10
CA ALA A 150 -44.01 8.85 -2.25
C ALA A 150 -44.88 9.91 -2.97
N TYR A 151 -44.29 10.70 -3.87
CA TYR A 151 -45.03 11.68 -4.67
C TYR A 151 -45.73 11.06 -5.89
N GLN A 152 -45.19 9.98 -6.46
CA GLN A 152 -45.83 9.23 -7.55
C GLN A 152 -46.90 8.24 -7.05
N ALA A 153 -46.90 7.89 -5.76
CA ALA A 153 -48.03 7.26 -5.10
C ALA A 153 -49.19 8.29 -4.97
N SER A 154 -49.81 8.63 -6.10
CA SER A 154 -51.13 9.28 -6.08
C SER A 154 -52.13 8.36 -5.35
N PRO A 155 -53.04 8.91 -4.54
CA PRO A 155 -54.02 8.12 -3.81
C PRO A 155 -54.90 7.38 -4.81
N LEU A 156 -54.85 6.05 -4.79
CA LEU A 156 -55.84 5.20 -5.44
C LEU A 156 -57.18 5.44 -4.74
N ASN A 157 -58.09 6.12 -5.44
CA ASN A 157 -59.53 6.12 -5.26
C ASN A 157 -60.04 6.46 -3.84
N GLU A 158 -60.16 7.74 -3.52
CA GLU A 158 -61.32 8.18 -2.75
C GLU A 158 -62.36 8.67 -3.77
N GLU A 159 -63.44 7.91 -3.94
CA GLU A 159 -64.67 8.41 -4.54
C GLU A 159 -65.12 9.63 -3.74
N GLY A 160 -64.73 10.82 -4.20
CA GLY A 160 -65.22 12.08 -3.67
C GLY A 160 -66.71 12.19 -3.95
N VAL A 161 -67.53 11.82 -2.96
CA VAL A 161 -68.97 12.06 -2.98
C VAL A 161 -69.20 13.57 -2.90
N PHE A 162 -69.67 14.16 -4.00
CA PHE A 162 -70.20 15.52 -3.97
C PHE A 162 -71.56 15.49 -3.25
N ILE A 163 -71.65 16.16 -2.11
CA ILE A 163 -72.92 16.44 -1.44
C ILE A 163 -73.35 17.84 -1.88
N ASP A 164 -74.26 17.92 -2.85
CA ASP A 164 -75.00 19.16 -3.11
C ASP A 164 -76.09 19.31 -2.05
N TYR A 165 -76.05 20.40 -1.28
CA TYR A 165 -77.17 20.82 -0.46
C TYR A 165 -78.04 21.77 -1.28
N THR A 166 -79.27 21.35 -1.58
CA THR A 166 -80.34 22.26 -2.01
C THR A 166 -81.18 22.66 -0.79
N GLU A 167 -81.19 23.95 -0.46
CA GLU A 167 -82.33 24.66 0.15
C GLU A 167 -82.60 25.95 -0.62
#